data_AF-A0A1S9PFT9-F1
#
_entry.id   AF-A0A1S9PFT9-F1
#
_cell.length_a   1.000
_cell.length_b   1.000
_cell.length_c   1.000
_cell.angle_alpha   90.00
_cell.angle_beta   90.00
_cell.angle_gamma   90.00
#
_symmetry.space_group_name_H-M   'P 1'
#
loop_
_entity.id
_entity.type
_entity.pdbx_description
1 polymer ?
#
loop_
_entity_poly.entity_id
_entity_poly.type
_entity_poly.pdbx_seq_one_letter_code
_entity_poly.pdbx_strand_id
1 'polypeptide(L)'
;MLMTFKDFQYLGPAIGVCIGWLLSGITTYLRGSREDRKVLKSILYHLLNAYALLHKLRKDNLDEAYRQIYSRIPELSGEAVEKEFLEKVKPVLIQVQAESVLQGDDLSKLREGYKESLKELSRIRPVMAYYISDSVNIDALFSILEKIIGGIAEAATGAPDPAGVAAVSKWMQPHMAEHGLKSLRSDIRYVAIRIGPLTCLDVWRILKRLNSGLSKKAIAATTARMSEMIRDISSGGGAMHQG
;
A
#
# COMPACT_ATOMS: atom_id res chain seq x y z
N MET A 1 -51.23 51.02 6.28
CA MET A 1 -51.18 50.80 4.82
C MET A 1 -51.22 49.30 4.60
N LEU A 2 -52.40 48.75 4.28
CA LEU A 2 -52.61 47.31 4.09
C LEU A 2 -52.16 46.95 2.67
N MET A 3 -51.23 46.00 2.54
CA MET A 3 -50.84 45.45 1.24
C MET A 3 -52.07 44.87 0.55
N THR A 4 -52.27 45.22 -0.72
CA THR A 4 -53.41 44.73 -1.49
C THR A 4 -53.13 43.31 -1.98
N PHE A 5 -54.19 42.51 -2.18
CA PHE A 5 -54.07 41.13 -2.67
C PHE A 5 -53.29 41.02 -3.99
N LYS A 6 -53.28 42.08 -4.81
CA LYS A 6 -52.50 42.17 -6.06
C LYS A 6 -50.99 42.20 -5.81
N ASP A 7 -50.53 42.80 -4.72
CA ASP A 7 -49.10 42.87 -4.39
C ASP A 7 -48.54 41.47 -4.05
N PHE A 8 -49.34 40.63 -3.41
CA PHE A 8 -48.99 39.25 -3.10
C PHE A 8 -48.83 38.37 -4.36
N GLN A 9 -49.60 38.65 -5.41
CA GLN A 9 -49.57 37.88 -6.66
C GLN A 9 -48.24 38.06 -7.43
N TYR A 10 -47.54 39.18 -7.25
CA TYR A 10 -46.22 39.43 -7.85
C TYR A 10 -45.06 39.02 -6.93
N LEU A 11 -45.24 39.09 -5.61
CA LEU A 11 -44.23 38.68 -4.62
C LEU A 11 -43.96 37.16 -4.63
N GLY A 12 -45.00 36.34 -4.79
CA GLY A 12 -44.87 34.88 -4.80
C GLY A 12 -43.90 34.34 -5.85
N PRO A 13 -44.06 34.69 -7.15
CA PRO A 13 -43.14 34.27 -8.20
C PRO A 13 -41.71 34.77 -7.98
N ALA A 14 -41.52 36.02 -7.52
CA ALA A 14 -40.20 36.57 -7.25
C ALA A 14 -39.46 35.79 -6.14
N ILE A 15 -40.16 35.44 -5.06
CA ILE A 15 -39.61 34.60 -3.99
C ILE A 15 -39.28 33.20 -4.53
N GLY A 16 -40.15 32.63 -5.37
CA GLY A 16 -39.91 31.33 -6.01
C GLY A 16 -38.64 31.32 -6.87
N VAL A 17 -38.42 32.36 -7.66
CA VAL A 17 -37.20 32.52 -8.48
C VAL A 17 -35.96 32.65 -7.60
N CYS A 18 -36.01 33.45 -6.54
CA CYS A 18 -34.90 33.62 -5.60
C CYS A 18 -34.53 32.30 -4.90
N ILE A 19 -35.52 31.54 -4.43
CA ILE A 19 -35.30 30.23 -3.80
C ILE A 19 -34.72 29.25 -4.82
N GLY A 20 -35.27 29.21 -6.04
CA GLY A 20 -34.77 28.34 -7.11
C GLY A 20 -33.31 28.61 -7.47
N TRP A 21 -32.93 29.89 -7.58
CA TRP A 21 -31.54 30.28 -7.84
C TRP A 21 -30.60 29.88 -6.70
N LEU A 22 -31.02 30.11 -5.46
CA LEU A 22 -30.23 29.75 -4.27
C LEU A 22 -30.07 28.22 -4.14
N LEU A 23 -31.13 27.45 -4.39
CA LEU A 23 -31.06 25.98 -4.42
C LEU A 23 -30.12 25.46 -5.52
N SER A 24 -30.16 26.08 -6.70
CA SER A 24 -29.30 25.73 -7.83
C SER A 24 -27.82 25.97 -7.51
N GLY A 25 -27.51 27.10 -6.88
CA GLY A 25 -26.16 27.41 -6.40
C GLY A 25 -25.65 26.40 -5.38
N ILE A 26 -26.47 26.07 -4.37
CA ILE A 26 -26.12 25.05 -3.36
C ILE A 26 -25.90 23.68 -4.02
N THR A 27 -26.78 23.27 -4.93
CA THR A 27 -26.66 21.96 -5.60
C THR A 27 -25.38 21.86 -6.42
N THR A 28 -25.03 22.93 -7.15
CA THR A 28 -23.82 23.00 -7.98
C THR A 28 -22.57 22.96 -7.12
N TYR A 29 -22.55 23.72 -6.02
CA TYR A 29 -21.45 23.69 -5.04
C TYR A 29 -21.26 22.30 -4.42
N LEU A 30 -22.36 21.64 -4.03
CA LEU A 30 -22.33 20.28 -3.49
C LEU A 30 -21.83 19.25 -4.52
N ARG A 31 -22.17 19.41 -5.80
CA ARG A 31 -21.67 18.54 -6.88
C ARG A 31 -20.17 18.69 -7.07
N GLY A 32 -19.65 19.93 -7.13
CA GLY A 32 -18.21 20.18 -7.21
C GLY A 32 -17.46 19.55 -6.03
N SER A 33 -17.96 19.73 -4.80
CA SER A 33 -17.33 19.12 -3.62
C SER A 33 -17.33 17.58 -3.65
N ARG A 34 -18.31 16.94 -4.30
CA ARG A 34 -18.34 15.48 -4.46
C ARG A 34 -17.28 14.99 -5.43
N GLU A 35 -17.05 15.72 -6.51
CA GLU A 35 -16.03 15.37 -7.52
C GLU A 35 -14.62 15.51 -6.94
N ASP A 36 -14.33 16.63 -6.26
CA ASP A 36 -13.10 16.81 -5.47
C ASP A 36 -12.84 15.64 -4.53
N ARG A 37 -13.86 15.22 -3.78
CA ARG A 37 -13.75 14.12 -2.82
C ARG A 37 -13.50 12.78 -3.49
N LYS A 38 -13.99 12.55 -4.71
CA LYS A 38 -13.70 11.33 -5.47
C LYS A 38 -12.21 11.24 -5.81
N VAL A 39 -11.64 12.31 -6.33
CA VAL A 39 -10.21 12.37 -6.68
C VAL A 39 -9.34 12.20 -5.43
N LEU A 40 -9.66 12.88 -4.33
CA LEU A 40 -8.96 12.71 -3.06
C LEU A 40 -9.03 11.28 -2.53
N LYS A 41 -10.20 10.62 -2.63
CA LYS A 41 -10.35 9.21 -2.24
C LYS A 41 -9.52 8.27 -3.12
N SER A 42 -9.43 8.55 -4.43
CA SER A 42 -8.56 7.79 -5.33
C SER A 42 -7.11 7.88 -4.90
N ILE A 43 -6.59 9.09 -4.63
CA ILE A 43 -5.21 9.25 -4.13
C ILE A 43 -5.02 8.54 -2.81
N LEU A 44 -5.95 8.72 -1.87
CA LEU A 44 -5.87 8.08 -0.56
C LEU A 44 -5.78 6.55 -0.68
N TYR A 45 -6.52 5.95 -1.60
CA TYR A 45 -6.48 4.52 -1.89
C TYR A 45 -5.07 4.09 -2.35
N HIS A 46 -4.48 4.80 -3.31
CA HIS A 46 -3.14 4.50 -3.82
C HIS A 46 -2.06 4.68 -2.74
N LEU A 47 -2.14 5.76 -1.94
CA LEU A 47 -1.22 5.98 -0.82
C LEU A 47 -1.33 4.87 0.25
N LEU A 48 -2.55 4.44 0.59
CA LEU A 48 -2.76 3.33 1.53
C LEU A 48 -2.21 2.00 1.02
N ASN A 49 -2.39 1.72 -0.27
CA ASN A 49 -1.82 0.53 -0.90
C ASN A 49 -0.29 0.55 -0.88
N ALA A 50 0.32 1.70 -1.26
CA ALA A 50 1.76 1.87 -1.17
C ALA A 50 2.26 1.69 0.27
N TYR A 51 1.53 2.22 1.26
CA TYR A 51 1.84 2.04 2.68
C TYR A 51 1.75 0.59 3.11
N ALA A 52 0.70 -0.12 2.68
CA ALA A 52 0.54 -1.53 3.01
C ALA A 52 1.66 -2.39 2.41
N LEU A 53 2.09 -2.12 1.17
CA LEU A 53 3.22 -2.81 0.53
C LEU A 53 4.52 -2.54 1.27
N LEU A 54 4.85 -1.27 1.52
CA LEU A 54 6.03 -0.87 2.29
C LEU A 54 6.05 -1.50 3.67
N HIS A 55 4.91 -1.52 4.35
CA HIS A 55 4.79 -2.08 5.68
C HIS A 55 5.05 -3.60 5.67
N LYS A 56 4.56 -4.33 4.65
CA LYS A 56 4.83 -5.77 4.50
C LYS A 56 6.32 -6.07 4.30
N LEU A 57 7.07 -5.15 3.71
CA LEU A 57 8.51 -5.28 3.45
C LEU A 57 9.39 -4.80 4.63
N ARG A 58 8.79 -4.30 5.71
CA ARG A 58 9.54 -3.83 6.88
C ARG A 58 10.33 -4.98 7.52
N LYS A 59 11.60 -4.72 7.85
CA LYS A 59 12.52 -5.71 8.44
C LYS A 59 11.93 -6.45 9.64
N ASP A 60 11.28 -5.77 10.58
CA ASP A 60 10.68 -6.44 11.75
C ASP A 60 9.66 -7.51 11.35
N ASN A 61 8.89 -7.28 10.29
CA ASN A 61 7.91 -8.26 9.81
C ASN A 61 8.59 -9.44 9.13
N LEU A 62 9.74 -9.21 8.49
CA LEU A 62 10.55 -10.25 7.86
C LEU A 62 11.31 -11.07 8.91
N ASP A 63 11.90 -10.44 9.92
CA ASP A 63 12.59 -11.11 11.02
C ASP A 63 11.59 -11.92 11.89
N GLU A 64 10.38 -11.40 12.10
CA GLU A 64 9.31 -12.14 12.80
C GLU A 64 8.78 -13.32 11.96
N ALA A 65 8.57 -13.12 10.65
CA ALA A 65 8.23 -14.21 9.73
C ALA A 65 9.29 -15.32 9.78
N TYR A 66 10.56 -14.92 9.73
CA TYR A 66 11.70 -15.81 9.83
C TYR A 66 11.74 -16.58 11.15
N ARG A 67 11.52 -15.93 12.29
CA ARG A 67 11.47 -16.60 13.60
C ARG A 67 10.35 -17.63 13.68
N GLN A 68 9.17 -17.32 13.12
CA GLN A 68 8.05 -18.25 13.13
C GLN A 68 8.27 -19.43 12.19
N ILE A 69 8.86 -19.21 11.01
CA ILE A 69 9.28 -20.29 10.11
C ILE A 69 10.31 -21.17 10.82
N TYR A 70 11.34 -20.59 11.44
CA TYR A 70 12.35 -21.32 12.21
C TYR A 70 11.73 -22.22 13.29
N SER A 71 10.77 -21.69 14.04
CA SER A 71 10.12 -22.47 15.10
C SER A 71 9.36 -23.69 14.60
N ARG A 72 8.97 -23.71 13.31
CA ARG A 72 8.20 -24.80 12.69
C ARG A 72 9.03 -25.78 11.87
N ILE A 73 10.26 -25.42 11.51
CA ILE A 73 11.14 -26.33 10.76
C ILE A 73 11.38 -27.65 11.52
N PRO A 74 11.71 -27.66 12.83
CA PRO A 74 11.88 -28.91 13.58
C PRO A 74 10.63 -29.80 13.59
N GLU A 75 9.43 -29.18 13.57
CA GLU A 75 8.16 -29.90 13.47
C GLU A 75 7.95 -30.54 12.09
N LEU A 76 8.58 -29.98 11.05
CA LEU A 76 8.43 -30.41 9.65
C LEU A 76 9.52 -31.39 9.20
N SER A 77 10.77 -31.20 9.64
CA SER A 77 11.92 -32.02 9.24
C SER A 77 12.33 -33.08 10.27
N GLY A 78 11.90 -32.94 11.54
CA GLY A 78 12.34 -33.82 12.63
C GLY A 78 13.79 -33.59 13.09
N GLU A 79 14.54 -32.69 12.44
CA GLU A 79 15.93 -32.39 12.75
C GLU A 79 16.14 -30.92 13.14
N ALA A 80 17.06 -30.69 14.08
CA ALA A 80 17.46 -29.35 14.47
C ALA A 80 18.30 -28.73 13.35
N VAL A 81 17.78 -27.71 12.68
CA VAL A 81 18.51 -27.00 11.63
C VAL A 81 19.50 -26.03 12.25
N GLU A 82 20.77 -26.14 11.83
CA GLU A 82 21.84 -25.24 12.28
C GLU A 82 21.57 -23.79 11.88
N LYS A 83 21.88 -22.87 12.80
CA LYS A 83 21.70 -21.43 12.62
C LYS A 83 22.42 -20.87 11.37
N GLU A 84 23.50 -21.54 10.94
CA GLU A 84 24.30 -21.15 9.79
C GLU A 84 23.63 -21.49 8.45
N PHE A 85 22.88 -22.60 8.36
CA PHE A 85 22.03 -22.90 7.19
C PHE A 85 20.93 -21.84 7.02
N LEU A 86 20.39 -21.38 8.13
CA LEU A 86 19.34 -20.38 8.22
C LEU A 86 19.78 -18.99 7.75
N GLU A 87 20.99 -18.57 8.11
CA GLU A 87 21.62 -17.35 7.55
C GLU A 87 21.78 -17.46 6.03
N LYS A 88 22.08 -18.65 5.50
CA LYS A 88 22.21 -18.90 4.05
C LYS A 88 20.87 -18.89 3.31
N VAL A 89 19.77 -19.31 3.95
CA VAL A 89 18.42 -19.36 3.35
C VAL A 89 17.64 -18.05 3.55
N LYS A 90 18.03 -17.21 4.52
CA LYS A 90 17.40 -15.90 4.77
C LYS A 90 17.20 -15.02 3.52
N PRO A 91 18.16 -14.91 2.58
CA PRO A 91 17.96 -14.15 1.36
C PRO A 91 16.86 -14.73 0.47
N VAL A 92 16.83 -16.05 0.30
CA VAL A 92 15.81 -16.79 -0.48
C VAL A 92 14.42 -16.59 0.13
N LEU A 93 14.35 -16.60 1.45
CA LEU A 93 13.13 -16.32 2.21
C LEU A 93 12.58 -14.92 1.99
N ILE A 94 13.45 -13.92 2.05
CA ILE A 94 13.09 -12.53 1.76
C ILE A 94 12.60 -12.42 0.32
N GLN A 95 13.24 -13.13 -0.61
CA GLN A 95 12.84 -13.23 -2.01
C GLN A 95 11.42 -13.80 -2.17
N VAL A 96 11.13 -14.98 -1.61
CA VAL A 96 9.81 -15.63 -1.72
C VAL A 96 8.72 -14.75 -1.12
N GLN A 97 9.00 -14.10 0.00
CA GLN A 97 8.04 -13.18 0.61
C GLN A 97 7.83 -11.94 -0.25
N ALA A 98 8.90 -11.34 -0.78
CA ALA A 98 8.79 -10.19 -1.67
C ALA A 98 8.02 -10.55 -2.95
N GLU A 99 8.28 -11.68 -3.60
CA GLU A 99 7.50 -12.16 -4.76
C GLU A 99 6.01 -12.39 -4.41
N SER A 100 5.72 -12.96 -3.24
CA SER A 100 4.33 -13.18 -2.81
C SER A 100 3.56 -11.88 -2.57
N VAL A 101 4.28 -10.82 -2.17
CA VAL A 101 3.71 -9.50 -1.86
C VAL A 101 3.66 -8.63 -3.12
N LEU A 102 4.61 -8.81 -4.03
CA LEU A 102 4.85 -8.01 -5.21
C LEU A 102 4.65 -8.87 -6.45
N GLN A 103 3.40 -9.19 -6.78
CA GLN A 103 3.09 -9.68 -8.12
C GLN A 103 3.38 -8.52 -9.09
N GLY A 104 4.28 -8.72 -10.06
CA GLY A 104 4.86 -7.62 -10.86
C GLY A 104 3.83 -6.66 -11.48
N ASP A 105 2.69 -7.19 -11.93
CA ASP A 105 1.59 -6.41 -12.50
C ASP A 105 0.93 -5.45 -11.49
N ASP A 106 0.86 -5.83 -10.22
CA ASP A 106 0.18 -5.03 -9.20
C ASP A 106 0.97 -3.75 -8.89
N LEU A 107 2.30 -3.82 -8.97
CA LEU A 107 3.15 -2.65 -8.70
C LEU A 107 3.06 -1.62 -9.83
N SER A 108 3.10 -2.05 -11.10
CA SER A 108 2.95 -1.15 -12.24
C SER A 108 1.57 -0.50 -12.23
N LYS A 109 0.51 -1.28 -12.02
CA LYS A 109 -0.87 -0.76 -11.91
C LYS A 109 -1.00 0.24 -10.77
N LEU A 110 -0.37 -0.03 -9.62
CA LEU A 110 -0.41 0.89 -8.49
C LEU A 110 0.33 2.21 -8.79
N ARG A 111 1.50 2.13 -9.44
CA ARG A 111 2.29 3.29 -9.86
C ARG A 111 1.53 4.15 -10.87
N GLU A 112 0.97 3.53 -11.89
CA GLU A 112 0.17 4.21 -12.93
C GLU A 112 -1.09 4.84 -12.33
N GLY A 113 -1.83 4.10 -11.51
CA GLY A 113 -3.03 4.59 -10.84
C GLY A 113 -2.73 5.76 -9.90
N TYR A 114 -1.58 5.73 -9.20
CA TYR A 114 -1.12 6.87 -8.41
C TYR A 114 -0.82 8.09 -9.30
N LYS A 115 -0.08 7.92 -10.40
CA LYS A 115 0.25 9.02 -11.33
C LYS A 115 -0.99 9.65 -11.94
N GLU A 116 -1.96 8.83 -12.36
CA GLU A 116 -3.21 9.36 -12.91
C GLU A 116 -4.02 10.09 -11.83
N SER A 117 -4.12 9.53 -10.62
CA SER A 117 -4.81 10.20 -9.50
C SER A 117 -4.15 11.53 -9.11
N LEU A 118 -2.82 11.60 -9.17
CA LEU A 118 -2.06 12.83 -8.92
C LEU A 118 -2.28 13.88 -10.02
N LYS A 119 -2.36 13.45 -11.27
CA LYS A 119 -2.67 14.29 -12.43
C LYS A 119 -4.11 14.80 -12.40
N GLU A 120 -5.07 13.98 -11.97
CA GLU A 120 -6.44 14.45 -11.71
C GLU A 120 -6.46 15.47 -10.58
N LEU A 121 -5.72 15.22 -9.51
CA LEU A 121 -5.61 16.17 -8.41
C LEU A 121 -4.94 17.47 -8.83
N SER A 122 -3.93 17.45 -9.69
CA SER A 122 -3.26 18.67 -10.13
C SER A 122 -4.19 19.61 -10.90
N ARG A 123 -5.20 19.05 -11.60
CA ARG A 123 -6.25 19.83 -12.27
C ARG A 123 -7.18 20.55 -11.30
N ILE A 124 -7.47 19.95 -10.14
CA ILE A 124 -8.43 20.49 -9.16
C ILE A 124 -7.72 21.31 -8.07
N ARG A 125 -6.57 20.81 -7.59
CA ARG A 125 -5.79 21.33 -6.46
C ARG A 125 -4.28 21.23 -6.74
N PRO A 126 -3.73 22.09 -7.61
CA PRO A 126 -2.33 22.03 -8.03
C PRO A 126 -1.33 22.13 -6.86
N VAL A 127 -1.60 23.00 -5.88
CA VAL A 127 -0.72 23.16 -4.70
C VAL A 127 -0.65 21.88 -3.86
N MET A 128 -1.77 21.18 -3.72
CA MET A 128 -1.83 19.91 -2.98
C MET A 128 -1.14 18.80 -3.75
N ALA A 129 -1.33 18.75 -5.07
CA ALA A 129 -0.63 17.80 -5.93
C ALA A 129 0.90 18.02 -5.87
N TYR A 130 1.35 19.28 -5.93
CA TYR A 130 2.76 19.63 -5.77
C TYR A 130 3.31 19.13 -4.44
N TYR A 131 2.63 19.43 -3.32
CA TYR A 131 3.05 18.97 -2.00
C TYR A 131 3.18 17.44 -1.92
N ILE A 132 2.16 16.71 -2.39
CA ILE A 132 2.14 15.24 -2.36
C ILE A 132 3.21 14.64 -3.29
N SER A 133 3.51 15.30 -4.41
CA SER A 133 4.55 14.85 -5.34
C SER A 133 5.97 15.04 -4.79
N ASP A 134 6.16 16.04 -3.93
CA ASP A 134 7.46 16.42 -3.36
C ASP A 134 7.72 15.71 -2.01
N SER A 135 6.70 15.56 -1.16
CA SER A 135 6.80 14.98 0.18
C SER A 135 7.23 13.52 0.19
N VAL A 136 6.77 12.76 -0.79
CA VAL A 136 7.18 11.37 -0.99
C VAL A 136 7.68 11.26 -2.41
N ASN A 137 8.96 10.94 -2.55
CA ASN A 137 9.54 10.55 -3.82
C ASN A 137 9.03 9.14 -4.18
N ILE A 138 7.71 9.06 -4.45
CA ILE A 138 6.97 7.83 -4.71
C ILE A 138 7.54 7.14 -5.94
N ASP A 139 8.01 7.90 -6.94
CA ASP A 139 8.73 7.35 -8.07
C ASP A 139 10.05 6.69 -7.65
N ALA A 140 10.86 7.30 -6.77
CA ALA A 140 12.05 6.63 -6.23
C ALA A 140 11.69 5.38 -5.43
N LEU A 141 10.60 5.43 -4.68
CA LEU A 141 10.13 4.32 -3.86
C LEU A 141 9.67 3.14 -4.73
N PHE A 142 8.85 3.40 -5.75
CA PHE A 142 8.49 2.40 -6.77
C PHE A 142 9.70 1.87 -7.52
N SER A 143 10.64 2.74 -7.90
CA SER A 143 11.88 2.31 -8.58
C SER A 143 12.72 1.39 -7.70
N ILE A 144 12.73 1.62 -6.39
CA ILE A 144 13.39 0.73 -5.44
C ILE A 144 12.66 -0.60 -5.36
N LEU A 145 11.33 -0.59 -5.28
CA LEU A 145 10.52 -1.82 -5.29
C LEU A 145 10.69 -2.62 -6.58
N GLU A 146 10.71 -1.95 -7.74
CA GLU A 146 10.99 -2.57 -9.04
C GLU A 146 12.39 -3.19 -9.07
N LYS A 147 13.42 -2.50 -8.55
CA LYS A 147 14.77 -3.06 -8.43
C LYS A 147 14.84 -4.26 -7.49
N ILE A 148 14.10 -4.22 -6.38
CA ILE A 148 13.97 -5.35 -5.46
C ILE A 148 13.38 -6.54 -6.22
N ILE A 149 12.27 -6.35 -6.95
CA ILE A 149 11.62 -7.41 -7.74
C ILE A 149 12.55 -7.92 -8.85
N GLY A 150 13.21 -7.03 -9.59
CA GLY A 150 14.11 -7.40 -10.69
C GLY A 150 15.30 -8.23 -10.21
N GLY A 151 15.97 -7.78 -9.13
CA GLY A 151 17.08 -8.53 -8.53
C GLY A 151 16.66 -9.88 -7.95
N ILE A 152 15.40 -9.98 -7.51
CA ILE A 152 14.81 -11.25 -7.05
C ILE A 152 14.53 -12.19 -8.22
N ALA A 153 13.93 -11.71 -9.31
CA ALA A 153 13.63 -12.53 -10.48
C ALA A 153 14.91 -13.10 -11.12
N GLU A 154 15.98 -12.30 -11.19
CA GLU A 154 17.29 -12.76 -11.67
C GLU A 154 17.90 -13.83 -10.75
N ALA A 155 17.76 -13.65 -9.42
CA ALA A 155 18.21 -14.62 -8.43
C ALA A 155 17.54 -16.01 -8.54
N ALA A 156 16.26 -16.05 -8.92
CA ALA A 156 15.52 -17.30 -9.11
C ALA A 156 16.05 -18.13 -10.29
N THR A 157 16.71 -17.51 -11.28
CA THR A 157 17.11 -18.16 -12.53
C THR A 157 18.52 -18.75 -12.56
N GLY A 158 19.33 -18.60 -11.50
CA GLY A 158 20.57 -19.38 -11.38
C GLY A 158 21.75 -18.73 -10.64
N ALA A 159 21.67 -17.44 -10.31
CA ALA A 159 22.61 -16.83 -9.36
C ALA A 159 21.98 -15.55 -8.78
N PRO A 160 21.83 -15.42 -7.45
CA PRO A 160 21.40 -14.16 -6.85
C PRO A 160 22.38 -13.06 -7.23
N ASP A 161 21.89 -12.02 -7.91
CA ASP A 161 22.68 -10.81 -8.11
C ASP A 161 23.04 -10.24 -6.74
N PRO A 162 24.32 -10.32 -6.32
CA PRO A 162 24.73 -9.83 -5.00
C PRO A 162 24.50 -8.32 -4.88
N ALA A 163 24.45 -7.57 -6.00
CA ALA A 163 24.14 -6.15 -5.99
C ALA A 163 22.66 -5.88 -5.68
N GLY A 164 21.74 -6.64 -6.28
CA GLY A 164 20.30 -6.62 -5.97
C GLY A 164 20.01 -6.95 -4.51
N VAL A 165 20.59 -8.04 -3.98
CA VAL A 165 20.44 -8.44 -2.58
C VAL A 165 21.04 -7.40 -1.62
N ALA A 166 22.20 -6.82 -1.94
CA ALA A 166 22.79 -5.76 -1.15
C ALA A 166 21.95 -4.47 -1.16
N ALA A 167 21.35 -4.12 -2.30
CA ALA A 167 20.45 -2.98 -2.43
C ALA A 167 19.17 -3.18 -1.60
N VAL A 168 18.59 -4.39 -1.63
CA VAL A 168 17.44 -4.78 -0.79
C VAL A 168 17.79 -4.67 0.68
N SER A 169 18.92 -5.27 1.08
CA SER A 169 19.40 -5.25 2.48
C SER A 169 19.67 -3.84 2.98
N LYS A 170 20.29 -2.99 2.15
CA LYS A 170 20.54 -1.58 2.45
C LYS A 170 19.26 -0.78 2.58
N TRP A 171 18.27 -1.01 1.72
CA TRP A 171 16.99 -0.30 1.79
C TRP A 171 16.11 -0.80 2.94
N MET A 172 16.19 -2.09 3.25
CA MET A 172 15.59 -2.70 4.45
C MET A 172 16.23 -2.21 5.75
N GLN A 173 17.27 -1.37 5.70
CA GLN A 173 17.76 -0.71 6.90
C GLN A 173 16.60 0.07 7.55
N PRO A 174 16.39 -0.12 8.87
CA PRO A 174 15.21 0.36 9.56
C PRO A 174 14.99 1.87 9.36
N HIS A 175 16.08 2.63 9.24
CA HIS A 175 16.01 4.08 9.11
C HIS A 175 15.36 4.55 7.79
N MET A 176 15.65 3.90 6.66
CA MET A 176 15.09 4.28 5.35
C MET A 176 13.63 3.87 5.23
N ALA A 177 13.30 2.65 5.66
CA ALA A 177 11.94 2.15 5.67
C ALA A 177 11.04 2.97 6.61
N GLU A 178 11.53 3.33 7.80
CA GLU A 178 10.78 4.14 8.75
C GLU A 178 10.55 5.56 8.24
N HIS A 179 11.54 6.20 7.63
CA HIS A 179 11.38 7.52 7.04
C HIS A 179 10.33 7.51 5.91
N GLY A 180 10.40 6.52 5.01
CA GLY A 180 9.42 6.35 3.93
C GLY A 180 8.00 6.13 4.46
N LEU A 181 7.83 5.23 5.43
CA LEU A 181 6.54 4.97 6.07
C LEU A 181 6.00 6.19 6.81
N LYS A 182 6.86 6.95 7.50
CA LYS A 182 6.47 8.16 8.23
C LYS A 182 6.01 9.26 7.28
N SER A 183 6.73 9.49 6.19
CA SER A 183 6.33 10.48 5.18
C SER A 183 5.00 10.09 4.55
N LEU A 184 4.87 8.82 4.11
CA LEU A 184 3.63 8.34 3.50
C LEU A 184 2.44 8.38 4.48
N ARG A 185 2.67 8.11 5.76
CA ARG A 185 1.65 8.25 6.82
C ARG A 185 1.21 9.71 7.00
N SER A 186 2.14 10.65 6.90
CA SER A 186 1.83 12.09 6.95
C SER A 186 0.91 12.47 5.80
N ASP A 187 1.23 12.04 4.58
CA ASP A 187 0.44 12.34 3.37
C ASP A 187 -0.94 11.69 3.42
N ILE A 188 -1.02 10.43 3.83
CA ILE A 188 -2.28 9.72 4.05
C ILE A 188 -3.16 10.51 5.02
N ARG A 189 -2.60 10.99 6.14
CA ARG A 189 -3.35 11.78 7.13
C ARG A 189 -3.78 13.13 6.55
N TYR A 190 -2.89 13.79 5.82
CA TYR A 190 -3.17 15.07 5.18
C TYR A 190 -4.34 14.95 4.18
N VAL A 191 -4.30 13.96 3.29
CA VAL A 191 -5.39 13.68 2.32
C VAL A 191 -6.68 13.29 3.05
N ALA A 192 -6.62 12.42 4.06
CA ALA A 192 -7.80 11.95 4.78
C ALA A 192 -8.55 13.09 5.50
N ILE A 193 -7.83 14.02 6.12
CA ILE A 193 -8.43 15.20 6.78
C ILE A 193 -9.18 16.07 5.76
N ARG A 194 -8.66 16.20 4.54
CA ARG A 194 -9.30 16.99 3.47
C ARG A 194 -10.57 16.33 2.91
N ILE A 195 -10.68 15.00 2.98
CA ILE A 195 -11.90 14.27 2.59
C ILE A 195 -12.98 14.43 3.66
N GLY A 196 -12.61 14.25 4.92
CA GLY A 196 -13.51 14.45 6.06
C GLY A 196 -13.14 13.63 7.31
N PRO A 197 -13.79 13.92 8.45
CA PRO A 197 -13.44 13.32 9.74
C PRO A 197 -13.68 11.80 9.78
N LEU A 198 -14.75 11.32 9.14
CA LEU A 198 -15.04 9.88 9.07
C LEU A 198 -13.92 9.12 8.36
N THR A 199 -13.46 9.63 7.21
CA THR A 199 -12.34 9.04 6.47
C THR A 199 -11.05 9.08 7.28
N CYS A 200 -10.79 10.14 8.04
CA CYS A 200 -9.66 10.21 8.96
C CYS A 200 -9.72 9.11 10.04
N LEU A 201 -10.89 8.84 10.61
CA LEU A 201 -11.07 7.75 11.59
C LEU A 201 -10.85 6.38 10.97
N ASP A 202 -11.38 6.15 9.77
CA ASP A 202 -11.22 4.87 9.07
C ASP A 202 -9.76 4.60 8.69
N VAL A 203 -9.07 5.62 8.18
CA VAL A 203 -7.63 5.59 7.90
C VAL A 203 -6.84 5.29 9.16
N TRP A 204 -7.14 5.96 10.28
CA TRP A 204 -6.48 5.69 11.55
C TRP A 204 -6.66 4.24 12.01
N ARG A 205 -7.87 3.69 11.88
CA ARG A 205 -8.15 2.27 12.19
C ARG A 205 -7.36 1.33 11.27
N ILE A 206 -7.31 1.61 9.97
CA ILE A 206 -6.57 0.81 8.99
C ILE A 206 -5.08 0.82 9.35
N LEU A 207 -4.47 2.00 9.54
CA LEU A 207 -3.05 2.12 9.90
C LEU A 207 -2.73 1.39 11.23
N LYS A 208 -3.63 1.49 12.22
CA LYS A 208 -3.47 0.75 13.48
C LYS A 208 -3.54 -0.76 13.26
N ARG A 209 -4.47 -1.25 12.44
CA ARG A 209 -4.60 -2.67 12.09
C ARG A 209 -3.39 -3.18 11.29
N LEU A 210 -2.87 -2.39 10.35
CA LEU A 210 -1.68 -2.76 9.58
C LEU A 210 -0.47 -2.91 10.51
N ASN A 211 -0.31 -2.01 11.48
CA ASN A 211 0.76 -2.11 12.47
C ASN A 211 0.59 -3.29 13.46
N SER A 212 -0.64 -3.75 13.74
CA SER A 212 -0.87 -4.79 14.76
C SER A 212 -1.17 -6.20 14.22
N GLY A 213 -1.66 -6.34 12.98
CA GLY A 213 -2.32 -7.57 12.51
C GLY A 213 -1.74 -8.21 11.25
N LEU A 214 -0.94 -7.50 10.46
CA LEU A 214 -0.43 -8.03 9.19
C LEU A 214 0.63 -9.13 9.37
N SER A 215 1.40 -9.12 10.48
CA SER A 215 2.39 -10.16 10.71
C SER A 215 1.72 -11.54 10.77
N LYS A 216 0.67 -11.73 11.58
CA LYS A 216 0.07 -13.06 11.76
C LYS A 216 -0.47 -13.70 10.47
N LYS A 217 -1.18 -12.95 9.61
CA LYS A 217 -1.77 -13.50 8.37
C LYS A 217 -0.75 -13.68 7.25
N ALA A 218 0.13 -12.71 7.04
CA ALA A 218 1.17 -12.82 6.02
C ALA A 218 2.12 -13.96 6.37
N ILE A 219 2.49 -14.09 7.64
CA ILE A 219 3.35 -15.18 8.11
C ILE A 219 2.67 -16.53 7.91
N ALA A 220 1.39 -16.69 8.27
CA ALA A 220 0.69 -17.96 8.03
C ALA A 220 0.67 -18.38 6.55
N ALA A 221 0.50 -17.43 5.62
CA ALA A 221 0.53 -17.69 4.17
C ALA A 221 1.93 -18.07 3.67
N THR A 222 2.98 -17.36 4.13
CA THR A 222 4.37 -17.68 3.79
C THR A 222 4.78 -19.03 4.37
N THR A 223 4.40 -19.32 5.63
CA THR A 223 4.64 -20.61 6.27
C THR A 223 4.00 -21.76 5.50
N ALA A 224 2.75 -21.60 5.03
CA ALA A 224 2.08 -22.63 4.25
C ALA A 224 2.82 -22.96 2.94
N ARG A 225 3.20 -21.93 2.15
CA ARG A 225 3.98 -22.13 0.91
C ARG A 225 5.34 -22.77 1.16
N MET A 226 5.99 -22.44 2.28
CA MET A 226 7.27 -23.07 2.63
C MET A 226 7.11 -24.52 3.05
N SER A 227 6.08 -24.84 3.82
CA SER A 227 5.77 -26.24 4.15
C SER A 227 5.52 -27.06 2.89
N GLU A 228 4.85 -26.49 1.87
CA GLU A 228 4.69 -27.12 0.55
C GLU A 228 6.05 -27.31 -0.16
N MET A 229 6.88 -26.27 -0.28
CA MET A 229 8.21 -26.41 -0.92
C MET A 229 9.11 -27.43 -0.21
N ILE A 230 9.14 -27.43 1.12
CA ILE A 230 9.93 -28.40 1.90
C ILE A 230 9.43 -29.83 1.64
N ARG A 231 8.10 -30.02 1.56
CA ARG A 231 7.49 -31.31 1.26
C ARG A 231 7.80 -31.77 -0.17
N ASP A 232 7.84 -30.86 -1.13
CA ASP A 232 8.17 -31.17 -2.52
C ASP A 232 9.66 -31.54 -2.67
N ILE A 233 10.55 -30.87 -1.93
CA ILE A 233 11.99 -31.23 -1.89
C ILE A 233 12.20 -32.60 -1.24
N SER A 234 11.52 -32.89 -0.13
CA SER A 234 11.67 -34.17 0.57
C SER A 234 11.04 -35.35 -0.19
N SER A 235 9.98 -35.13 -0.96
CA SER A 235 9.35 -36.15 -1.79
C SER A 235 10.04 -36.36 -3.16
N GLY A 236 10.65 -35.31 -3.73
CA GLY A 236 11.37 -35.39 -5.01
C GLY A 236 12.76 -36.03 -4.93
N GLY A 237 13.43 -35.99 -3.78
CA GLY A 237 14.77 -36.57 -3.60
C GLY A 237 14.83 -38.11 -3.66
N GLY A 238 13.70 -38.82 -3.61
CA GLY A 238 13.64 -40.29 -3.64
C GLY A 238 13.74 -40.92 -5.03
N ALA A 239 13.58 -40.15 -6.12
CA ALA A 239 13.48 -40.70 -7.47
C ALA A 239 14.81 -40.73 -8.26
N MET A 240 15.92 -40.20 -7.70
CA MET A 240 17.20 -40.06 -8.41
C MET A 240 18.31 -41.04 -7.97
N HIS A 241 18.01 -42.03 -7.12
CA HIS A 241 18.98 -43.05 -6.69
C HIS A 241 18.61 -44.50 -7.05
N GLN A 242 17.95 -44.70 -8.20
CA GLN A 242 17.90 -46.00 -8.87
C GLN A 242 18.26 -45.82 -10.35
N GLY A 243 19.56 -45.81 -10.61
CA GLY A 243 20.18 -45.82 -11.94
C GLY A 243 21.62 -46.26 -11.81
#